data_AF-A0A9Y4U1E6-F1
#
_entry.id   AF-A0A9Y4U1E6-F1
#
_cell.length_a   1.000
_cell.length_b   1.000
_cell.length_c   1.000
_cell.angle_alpha   90.00
_cell.angle_beta   90.00
_cell.angle_gamma   90.00
#
_symmetry.space_group_name_H-M   'P 1'
#
loop_
_entity.id
_entity.type
_entity.pdbx_description
1 polymer ?
#
loop_
_entity_poly.entity_id
_entity_poly.type
_entity_poly.pdbx_seq_one_letter_code
_entity_poly.pdbx_strand_id
1 'polypeptide(L)'
;MQNAEVSVFEVNIRFIGGLLAAYYLSGQEVFKLKAVQLAEKLLPAFNTPTGIPWAMVNLKSGVGRNWGWASAGSSILAEFGTLHMEFVHLTYLTGNPAYYQKVMHIRKLLAKMDRPNGLYPNYLNPRTGRWGQREYTCLLTF
;
A
#
# COMPACT_ATOMS: atom_id res chain seq x y z
N MET A 1 -0.06 17.95 16.81
CA MET A 1 0.07 16.61 16.19
C MET A 1 1.53 16.37 15.86
N GLN A 2 2.16 15.37 16.48
CA GLN A 2 3.57 15.02 16.29
C GLN A 2 3.87 14.66 14.83
N ASN A 3 5.07 15.01 14.37
CA ASN A 3 5.57 14.77 13.04
C ASN A 3 6.05 13.31 12.93
N ALA A 4 5.11 12.36 12.94
CA ALA A 4 5.42 10.93 12.97
C ALA A 4 5.28 10.32 11.57
N GLU A 5 6.32 9.61 11.15
CA GLU A 5 6.26 8.70 10.01
C GLU A 5 5.61 7.39 10.44
N VAL A 6 4.75 6.84 9.58
CA VAL A 6 4.06 5.57 9.83
C VAL A 6 4.31 4.61 8.68
N SER A 7 4.31 3.31 8.97
CA SER A 7 4.30 2.27 7.94
C SER A 7 2.93 2.25 7.25
N VAL A 8 2.92 2.38 5.94
CA VAL A 8 1.70 2.35 5.11
C VAL A 8 1.02 0.99 5.22
N PHE A 9 1.81 -0.08 5.14
CA PHE A 9 1.32 -1.46 5.27
C PHE A 9 0.67 -1.72 6.63
N GLU A 10 1.36 -1.39 7.73
CA GLU A 10 0.83 -1.67 9.07
C GLU A 10 -0.41 -0.83 9.39
N VAL A 11 -0.44 0.43 8.96
CA VAL A 11 -1.64 1.27 9.13
C VAL A 11 -2.80 0.74 8.30
N ASN A 12 -2.55 0.25 7.08
CA ASN A 12 -3.58 -0.34 6.24
C ASN A 12 -4.21 -1.58 6.88
N ILE A 13 -3.41 -2.61 7.19
CA ILE A 13 -3.97 -3.89 7.66
C ILE A 13 -4.55 -3.82 9.07
N ARG A 14 -3.99 -2.98 9.96
CA ARG A 14 -4.44 -2.92 11.36
C ARG A 14 -5.54 -1.89 11.57
N PHE A 15 -5.36 -0.67 11.09
CA PHE A 15 -6.30 0.42 11.39
C PHE A 15 -7.38 0.51 10.34
N ILE A 16 -7.04 0.59 9.05
CA ILE A 16 -8.06 0.66 7.99
C ILE A 16 -8.87 -0.64 7.98
N GLY A 17 -8.20 -1.80 7.94
CA GLY A 17 -8.86 -3.10 8.02
C GLY A 17 -9.75 -3.25 9.25
N GLY A 18 -9.24 -2.89 10.44
CA GLY A 18 -9.99 -2.95 11.69
C GLY A 18 -11.21 -2.02 11.73
N LEU A 19 -11.07 -0.78 11.24
CA LEU A 19 -12.17 0.19 11.19
C LEU A 19 -13.24 -0.23 10.16
N LEU A 20 -12.83 -0.77 9.01
CA LEU A 20 -13.76 -1.31 8.02
C LEU A 20 -14.53 -2.50 8.62
N ALA A 21 -13.86 -3.43 9.30
CA ALA A 21 -14.51 -4.55 9.97
C ALA A 21 -15.51 -4.08 11.04
N ALA A 22 -15.12 -3.12 11.89
CA ALA A 22 -16.00 -2.53 12.88
C ALA A 22 -17.21 -1.83 12.25
N TYR A 23 -17.03 -1.14 11.12
CA TYR A 23 -18.13 -0.54 10.36
C TYR A 23 -19.11 -1.61 9.86
N TYR A 24 -18.62 -2.65 9.17
CA TYR A 24 -19.48 -3.70 8.63
C TYR A 24 -20.25 -4.47 9.71
N LEU A 25 -19.68 -4.64 10.91
CA LEU A 25 -20.32 -5.34 12.02
C LEU A 25 -21.30 -4.48 12.80
N SER A 26 -21.03 -3.18 12.96
CA SER A 26 -21.82 -2.30 13.83
C SER A 26 -22.75 -1.35 13.09
N GLY A 27 -22.52 -1.09 11.80
CA GLY A 27 -23.20 -0.06 11.03
C GLY A 27 -22.88 1.38 11.46
N GLN A 28 -21.95 1.60 12.40
CA GLN A 28 -21.66 2.96 12.90
C GLN A 28 -20.78 3.74 11.93
N GLU A 29 -21.34 4.79 11.33
CA GLU A 29 -20.68 5.64 10.33
C GLU A 29 -19.36 6.27 10.80
N VAL A 30 -19.16 6.46 12.11
CA VAL A 30 -17.89 6.97 12.66
C VAL A 30 -16.68 6.13 12.25
N PHE A 31 -16.82 4.80 12.18
CA PHE A 31 -15.73 3.91 11.79
C PHE A 31 -15.38 4.06 10.31
N LYS A 32 -16.39 4.13 9.45
CA LYS A 32 -16.21 4.41 8.02
C LYS A 32 -15.52 5.76 7.81
N LEU A 33 -16.00 6.82 8.46
CA LEU A 33 -15.41 8.16 8.36
C LEU A 33 -13.93 8.17 8.77
N LYS A 34 -13.58 7.46 9.86
CA LYS A 34 -12.18 7.36 10.31
C LYS A 34 -11.32 6.53 9.36
N ALA A 35 -11.85 5.44 8.81
CA ALA A 35 -11.13 4.63 7.81
C ALA A 35 -10.78 5.47 6.58
N VAL A 36 -11.75 6.24 6.07
CA VAL A 36 -11.55 7.13 4.93
C VAL A 36 -10.53 8.23 5.24
N GLN A 37 -10.64 8.89 6.40
CA GLN A 37 -9.68 9.92 6.82
C GLN A 37 -8.24 9.40 6.89
N LEU A 38 -8.03 8.14 7.33
CA LEU A 38 -6.71 7.54 7.35
C LEU A 38 -6.24 7.20 5.93
N ALA A 39 -7.11 6.62 5.11
CA ALA A 39 -6.78 6.25 3.73
C ALA A 39 -6.35 7.46 2.88
N GLU A 40 -7.05 8.59 3.01
CA GLU A 40 -6.69 9.84 2.33
C GLU A 40 -5.27 10.30 2.67
N LYS A 41 -4.85 10.12 3.92
CA LYS A 41 -3.48 10.45 4.37
C LYS A 41 -2.42 9.47 3.89
N LEU A 42 -2.80 8.26 3.49
CA LEU A 42 -1.90 7.28 2.89
C LEU A 42 -1.73 7.45 1.38
N LEU A 43 -2.67 8.11 0.69
CA LEU A 43 -2.59 8.33 -0.77
C LEU A 43 -1.27 8.97 -1.25
N PRO A 44 -0.65 9.93 -0.53
CA PRO A 44 0.65 10.47 -0.93
C PRO A 44 1.78 9.43 -1.02
N ALA A 45 1.67 8.29 -0.33
CA ALA A 45 2.66 7.23 -0.42
C ALA A 45 2.81 6.68 -1.85
N PHE A 46 1.74 6.73 -2.65
CA PHE A 46 1.72 6.27 -4.04
C PHE A 46 2.26 7.30 -5.04
N ASN A 47 2.72 8.47 -4.57
CA ASN A 47 3.31 9.50 -5.42
C ASN A 47 4.76 9.13 -5.75
N THR A 48 4.91 8.08 -6.54
CA THR A 48 6.18 7.60 -7.08
C THR A 48 6.09 7.50 -8.61
N PRO A 49 7.22 7.56 -9.34
CA PRO A 49 7.20 7.45 -10.79
C PRO A 49 6.51 6.19 -11.31
N THR A 50 6.61 5.08 -10.56
CA THR A 50 5.99 3.79 -10.94
C THR A 50 4.59 3.60 -10.39
N GLY A 51 4.15 4.41 -9.43
CA GLY A 51 2.92 4.19 -8.67
C GLY A 51 3.02 3.11 -7.58
N ILE A 52 4.19 2.47 -7.41
CA ILE A 52 4.46 1.58 -6.27
C ILE A 52 4.69 2.44 -5.02
N PRO A 53 3.97 2.21 -3.92
CA PRO A 53 4.02 3.10 -2.78
C PRO A 53 5.34 3.04 -2.03
N TRP A 54 5.67 4.14 -1.36
CA TRP A 54 6.67 4.18 -0.30
C TRP A 54 6.24 3.33 0.90
N ALA A 55 7.19 2.70 1.58
CA ALA A 55 6.96 1.91 2.79
C ALA A 55 6.43 2.76 3.96
N MET A 56 6.99 3.97 4.11
CA MET A 56 6.62 4.91 5.15
C MET A 56 6.11 6.21 4.56
N VAL A 57 5.18 6.84 5.25
CA VAL A 57 4.68 8.19 4.94
C VAL A 57 4.52 9.02 6.20
N ASN A 58 4.88 10.29 6.11
CA ASN A 58 4.56 11.25 7.14
C ASN A 58 3.12 11.75 6.96
N LEU A 59 2.26 11.50 7.95
CA LEU A 59 0.82 11.80 7.88
C LEU A 59 0.49 13.31 7.84
N LYS A 60 1.46 14.18 8.13
CA LYS A 60 1.29 15.64 8.10
C LYS A 60 1.84 16.24 6.81
N SER A 61 3.06 15.88 6.40
CA SER A 61 3.69 16.44 5.21
C SER A 61 3.40 15.66 3.93
N GLY A 62 2.94 14.41 4.02
CA GLY A 62 2.75 13.51 2.88
C GLY A 62 4.05 13.01 2.25
N VAL A 63 5.21 13.36 2.82
CA VAL A 63 6.51 12.90 2.33
C VAL A 63 6.67 11.42 2.65
N GLY A 64 6.95 10.62 1.63
CA GLY A 64 7.18 9.18 1.76
C GLY A 64 8.63 8.79 1.52
N ARG A 65 9.06 7.69 2.15
CA ARG A 65 10.38 7.07 1.97
C ARG A 65 10.31 5.57 2.20
N ASN A 66 11.30 4.85 1.68
CA ASN A 66 11.50 3.43 2.00
C ASN A 66 12.41 3.24 3.21
N TRP A 67 12.43 2.00 3.72
CA TRP A 67 13.34 1.61 4.80
C TRP A 67 14.80 1.82 4.39
N GLY A 68 15.61 2.39 5.28
CA GLY A 68 17.02 2.70 4.98
C GLY A 68 17.87 1.46 4.69
N TRP A 69 17.47 0.30 5.21
CA TRP A 69 18.11 -0.99 4.98
C TRP A 69 17.55 -1.75 3.77
N ALA A 70 16.46 -1.29 3.16
CA ALA A 70 15.85 -1.99 2.03
C ALA A 70 16.77 -1.91 0.81
N SER A 71 16.90 -3.04 0.11
CA SER A 71 17.79 -3.20 -1.05
C SER A 71 17.59 -2.06 -2.07
N ALA A 72 18.63 -1.24 -2.28
CA ALA A 72 18.62 -0.10 -3.20
C ALA A 72 17.43 0.87 -3.02
N GLY A 73 16.95 1.05 -1.77
CA GLY A 73 15.80 1.90 -1.47
C GLY A 73 14.50 1.38 -2.09
N SER A 74 14.36 0.06 -2.23
CA SER A 74 13.17 -0.58 -2.80
C SER A 74 12.01 -0.69 -1.82
N SER A 75 10.81 -0.80 -2.36
CA SER A 75 9.60 -1.14 -1.61
C SER A 75 9.49 -2.65 -1.48
N ILE A 76 8.88 -3.13 -0.39
CA ILE A 76 8.78 -4.55 -0.08
C ILE A 76 7.48 -5.11 -0.67
N LEU A 77 7.58 -6.24 -1.38
CA LEU A 77 6.49 -6.88 -2.11
C LEU A 77 5.27 -7.15 -1.23
N ALA A 78 5.48 -7.67 -0.02
CA ALA A 78 4.40 -7.91 0.94
C ALA A 78 3.69 -6.62 1.37
N GLU A 79 4.44 -5.53 1.54
CA GLU A 79 3.89 -4.24 2.01
C GLU A 79 2.98 -3.61 0.97
N PHE A 80 3.44 -3.48 -0.28
CA PHE A 80 2.62 -2.89 -1.33
C PHE A 80 1.61 -3.86 -1.96
N GLY A 81 1.84 -5.17 -1.84
CA GLY A 81 0.91 -6.21 -2.29
C GLY A 81 -0.30 -6.38 -1.38
N THR A 82 -0.16 -6.09 -0.09
CA THR A 82 -1.21 -6.30 0.93
C THR A 82 -1.95 -5.00 1.25
N LEU A 83 -2.35 -4.28 0.20
CA LEU A 83 -3.21 -3.09 0.28
C LEU A 83 -4.55 -3.29 -0.44
N HIS A 84 -4.67 -4.40 -1.20
CA HIS A 84 -5.69 -4.54 -2.22
C HIS A 84 -7.10 -4.58 -1.66
N MET A 85 -7.33 -5.42 -0.65
CA MET A 85 -8.68 -5.66 -0.11
C MET A 85 -9.24 -4.40 0.54
N GLU A 86 -8.47 -3.73 1.39
CA GLU A 86 -8.90 -2.54 2.11
C GLU A 86 -9.21 -1.39 1.13
N PHE A 87 -8.36 -1.19 0.11
CA PHE A 87 -8.56 -0.13 -0.89
C PHE A 87 -9.77 -0.40 -1.80
N VAL A 88 -10.05 -1.67 -2.14
CA VAL A 88 -11.28 -2.02 -2.87
C VAL A 88 -12.52 -1.68 -2.04
N HIS A 89 -12.54 -2.05 -0.76
CA HIS A 89 -13.66 -1.71 0.13
C HIS A 89 -13.80 -0.21 0.34
N LEU A 90 -12.70 0.56 0.41
CA LEU A 90 -12.75 2.01 0.47
C LEU A 90 -13.41 2.61 -0.78
N THR A 91 -13.06 2.15 -1.98
CA THR A 91 -13.76 2.57 -3.21
C THR A 91 -15.24 2.22 -3.16
N TYR A 92 -15.60 1.01 -2.74
CA TYR A 92 -16.99 0.59 -2.61
C TYR A 92 -17.80 1.51 -1.66
N LEU A 93 -17.25 1.83 -0.49
CA LEU A 93 -17.95 2.62 0.53
C LEU A 93 -18.01 4.12 0.24
N THR A 94 -17.03 4.66 -0.50
CA THR A 94 -16.91 6.09 -0.79
C THR A 94 -17.39 6.48 -2.18
N GLY A 95 -17.48 5.53 -3.11
CA GLY A 95 -17.65 5.78 -4.53
C GLY A 95 -16.42 6.39 -5.20
N ASN A 96 -15.32 6.62 -4.48
CA ASN A 96 -14.10 7.21 -5.04
C ASN A 96 -13.25 6.13 -5.73
N PRO A 97 -13.08 6.17 -7.07
CA PRO A 97 -12.33 5.15 -7.79
C PRO A 97 -10.82 5.22 -7.56
N ALA A 98 -10.31 6.30 -6.95
CA ALA A 98 -8.87 6.49 -6.76
C ALA A 98 -8.23 5.34 -5.97
N TYR A 99 -8.87 4.82 -4.91
CA TYR A 99 -8.31 3.73 -4.11
C TYR A 99 -8.14 2.45 -4.94
N TYR A 100 -9.20 2.01 -5.61
CA TYR A 100 -9.16 0.87 -6.52
C TYR A 100 -8.12 1.04 -7.63
N GLN A 101 -8.05 2.22 -8.25
CA GLN A 101 -7.09 2.49 -9.31
C GLN A 101 -5.64 2.35 -8.84
N LYS A 102 -5.30 2.78 -7.63
CA LYS A 102 -3.95 2.63 -7.07
C LYS A 102 -3.54 1.16 -6.95
N VAL A 103 -4.38 0.32 -6.34
CA VAL A 103 -4.04 -1.10 -6.14
C VAL A 103 -4.13 -1.93 -7.41
N MET A 104 -5.01 -1.57 -8.35
CA MET A 104 -5.05 -2.19 -9.67
C MET A 104 -3.86 -1.82 -10.54
N HIS A 105 -3.34 -0.60 -10.40
CA HIS A 105 -2.12 -0.20 -11.08
C HIS A 105 -0.94 -1.07 -10.66
N ILE A 106 -0.80 -1.36 -9.35
CA ILE A 106 0.21 -2.29 -8.83
C ILE A 106 0.07 -3.68 -9.49
N ARG A 107 -1.14 -4.25 -9.52
CA ARG A 107 -1.38 -5.55 -10.16
C ARG A 107 -1.01 -5.55 -11.65
N LYS A 108 -1.42 -4.51 -12.39
CA LYS A 108 -1.11 -4.37 -13.81
C LYS A 108 0.39 -4.25 -14.07
N LEU A 109 1.10 -3.55 -13.19
CA LEU A 109 2.55 -3.42 -13.26
C LEU A 109 3.20 -4.79 -13.03
N LEU A 110 2.88 -5.47 -11.93
CA LEU A 110 3.43 -6.79 -11.59
C LEU A 110 3.14 -7.85 -12.64
N ALA A 111 1.95 -7.82 -13.28
CA ALA A 111 1.58 -8.77 -14.33
C ALA A 111 2.40 -8.61 -15.61
N LYS A 112 2.93 -7.41 -15.88
CA LYS A 112 3.78 -7.12 -17.04
C LYS A 112 5.26 -7.34 -16.78
N MET A 113 5.66 -7.47 -15.52
CA MET A 113 7.06 -7.66 -15.15
C MET A 113 7.49 -9.11 -15.39
N ASP A 114 8.76 -9.26 -15.78
CA ASP A 114 9.38 -10.57 -15.83
C ASP A 114 9.52 -11.16 -14.42
N ARG A 115 9.34 -12.47 -14.32
CA ARG A 115 9.35 -13.25 -13.07
C ARG A 115 10.49 -14.27 -13.14
N PRO A 116 11.65 -13.96 -12.55
CA PRO A 116 12.78 -14.88 -12.56
C PRO A 116 12.36 -16.22 -11.95
N ASN A 117 12.52 -17.31 -12.69
CA ASN A 117 12.09 -18.65 -12.29
C ASN A 117 10.59 -18.77 -11.96
N GLY A 118 9.75 -17.89 -12.50
CA GLY A 118 8.32 -17.82 -12.18
C GLY A 118 8.00 -17.25 -10.79
N LEU A 119 9.01 -16.74 -10.07
CA LEU A 119 8.85 -16.21 -8.71
C LEU A 119 8.88 -14.68 -8.71
N TYR A 120 8.26 -14.09 -7.68
CA TYR A 120 8.30 -12.65 -7.44
C TYR A 120 9.41 -12.31 -6.44
N PRO A 121 10.41 -11.48 -6.82
CA PRO A 121 11.38 -10.95 -5.87
C PRO A 121 10.74 -10.05 -4.80
N ASN A 122 11.27 -10.08 -3.58
CA ASN A 122 10.72 -9.34 -2.45
C ASN A 122 10.88 -7.82 -2.55
N TYR A 123 11.79 -7.32 -3.38
CA TYR A 123 12.12 -5.90 -3.46
C TYR A 123 11.85 -5.34 -4.85
N LEU A 124 11.08 -4.25 -4.93
CA LEU A 124 10.81 -3.52 -6.17
C LEU A 124 11.14 -2.04 -5.99
N ASN A 125 12.01 -1.49 -6.83
CA ASN A 125 12.37 -0.08 -6.73
C ASN A 125 11.23 0.82 -7.24
N PRO A 126 10.64 1.70 -6.40
CA PRO A 126 9.47 2.49 -6.79
C PRO A 126 9.79 3.65 -7.75
N ARG A 127 11.08 3.96 -7.96
CA ARG A 127 11.51 4.99 -8.93
C ARG A 127 11.79 4.40 -10.31
N THR A 128 12.42 3.23 -10.36
CA THR A 128 12.86 2.62 -11.62
C THR A 128 11.97 1.48 -12.12
N GLY A 129 11.14 0.90 -11.24
CA GLY A 129 10.29 -0.25 -11.57
C GLY A 129 11.08 -1.53 -11.83
N ARG A 130 12.31 -1.63 -11.33
CA ARG A 130 13.16 -2.82 -11.46
C ARG A 130 13.21 -3.60 -10.16
N TRP A 131 13.26 -4.93 -10.28
CA TRP A 131 13.49 -5.82 -9.15
C TRP A 131 14.83 -5.52 -8.49
N GLY A 132 14.85 -5.57 -7.15
CA GLY A 132 16.04 -5.48 -6.32
C GLY A 132 16.74 -6.83 -6.20
N GLN A 133 17.31 -7.10 -5.02
CA GLN A 133 17.91 -8.40 -4.71
C GLN A 133 16.90 -9.55 -4.92
N ARG A 134 17.42 -10.68 -5.42
CA ARG A 134 16.66 -11.88 -5.77
C ARG A 134 16.40 -12.76 -4.55
N GLU A 135 15.77 -12.17 -3.55
CA GLU A 135 15.21 -12.88 -2.41
C GLU A 135 13.74 -13.17 -2.71
N TYR A 136 13.31 -14.41 -2.50
CA TYR A 136 11.95 -14.86 -2.78
C TYR A 136 11.33 -15.38 -1.50
N THR A 137 10.16 -14.86 -1.13
CA THR A 137 9.36 -15.38 -0.03
C THR A 137 7.96 -15.67 -0.55
N CYS A 138 7.35 -16.76 -0.04
CA CYS A 138 5.99 -17.11 -0.42
C CYS A 138 5.01 -16.01 0.03
N LEU A 139 4.33 -15.37 -0.93
CA LEU A 139 3.28 -14.41 -0.68
C LEU A 139 2.02 -14.87 -1.43
N LEU A 140 0.95 -15.12 -0.68
CA LEU A 140 -0.30 -15.71 -1.17
C LEU A 140 -1.30 -14.67 -1.71
N THR A 141 -0.87 -13.43 -2.01
CA THR A 141 -1.79 -12.29 -2.22
C THR A 141 -1.77 -11.64 -3.62
N PHE A 142 -1.21 -12.28 -4.65
CA PHE A 142 -1.15 -11.72 -6.01
C PHE A 142 -2.17 -12.30 -6.98
#